data_AF-A0A7K1Y124-F1
#
_entry.id   AF-A0A7K1Y124-F1
#
_cell.length_a   1.000
_cell.length_b   1.000
_cell.length_c   1.000
_cell.angle_alpha   90.00
_cell.angle_beta   90.00
_cell.angle_gamma   90.00
#
_symmetry.space_group_name_H-M   'P 1'
#
loop_
_entity.id
_entity.type
_entity.pdbx_description
1 polymer ?
#
loop_
_entity_poly.entity_id
_entity_poly.type
_entity_poly.pdbx_seq_one_letter_code
_entity_poly.pdbx_strand_id
1 'polypeptide(L)'
;MISIFGLLTSATLYDKTLVGGSPADQGFIIDTLARDLVVPWQIVFLPDNSMLFTERPGRVRIYRDGKLLPKPAYLVPDIPLRNKSGLLGMCIHPDFTANQFVYVANNYIQISLRWPRT
;
A
#
# COMPACT_ATOMS: atom_id res chain seq x y z
N MET A 1 12.41 -69.92 35.24
CA MET A 1 12.92 -69.11 36.36
C MET A 1 13.56 -67.85 35.77
N ILE A 2 13.04 -66.69 36.17
CA ILE A 2 13.64 -65.33 36.13
C ILE A 2 13.66 -64.56 34.80
N SER A 3 12.80 -63.54 34.78
CA SER A 3 12.65 -62.41 33.85
C SER A 3 13.74 -61.34 34.00
N ILE A 4 14.01 -60.60 32.92
CA ILE A 4 14.46 -59.18 32.95
C ILE A 4 13.71 -58.46 31.80
N PHE A 5 12.56 -57.85 32.10
CA PHE A 5 12.32 -56.40 32.24
C PHE A 5 12.62 -55.55 31.00
N GLY A 6 11.60 -55.40 30.14
CA GLY A 6 11.54 -54.37 29.10
C GLY A 6 10.95 -53.08 29.69
N LEU A 7 11.72 -52.00 29.66
CA LEU A 7 11.26 -50.67 30.04
C LEU A 7 10.66 -49.99 28.80
N LEU A 8 9.36 -50.14 28.60
CA LEU A 8 8.57 -49.28 27.70
C LEU A 8 8.22 -48.01 28.47
N THR A 9 8.99 -46.94 28.27
CA THR A 9 8.52 -45.60 28.64
C THR A 9 7.82 -44.98 27.44
N SER A 10 6.50 -44.91 27.55
CA SER A 10 5.58 -44.27 26.63
C SER A 10 6.01 -42.82 26.34
N ALA A 11 6.41 -42.52 25.12
CA ALA A 11 6.38 -41.15 24.62
C ALA A 11 4.91 -40.81 24.34
N THR A 12 4.27 -40.05 25.23
CA THR A 12 2.94 -39.52 24.98
C THR A 12 3.01 -38.62 23.75
N LEU A 13 2.43 -39.06 22.64
CA LEU A 13 2.19 -38.21 21.48
C LEU A 13 1.30 -37.05 21.95
N TYR A 14 1.82 -35.84 21.91
CA TYR A 14 1.05 -34.62 22.09
C TYR A 14 0.17 -34.45 20.85
N ASP A 15 -1.00 -35.10 20.85
CA ASP A 15 -1.99 -34.91 19.82
C ASP A 15 -2.69 -33.56 20.08
N LYS A 16 -2.12 -32.49 19.51
CA LYS A 16 -2.81 -31.20 19.44
C LYS A 16 -3.93 -31.37 18.41
N THR A 17 -5.05 -31.89 18.87
CA THR A 17 -6.31 -31.83 18.13
C THR A 17 -6.50 -30.37 17.72
N LEU A 18 -6.39 -30.10 16.42
CA LEU A 18 -6.49 -28.77 15.82
C LEU A 18 -7.94 -28.29 15.92
N VAL A 19 -8.36 -27.90 17.11
CA VAL A 19 -9.63 -27.23 17.32
C VAL A 19 -9.38 -25.73 17.23
N GLY A 20 -9.65 -25.20 16.04
CA GLY A 20 -10.03 -23.80 15.82
C GLY A 20 -8.97 -22.75 16.17
N GLY A 21 -7.96 -22.60 15.33
CA GLY A 21 -7.23 -21.33 15.26
C GLY A 21 -8.19 -20.24 14.81
N SER A 22 -8.28 -19.14 15.57
CA SER A 22 -8.93 -17.91 15.11
C SER A 22 -8.37 -17.55 13.72
N PRO A 23 -9.13 -16.93 12.79
CA PRO A 23 -8.59 -16.46 11.51
C PRO A 23 -7.32 -15.59 11.66
N ALA A 24 -7.09 -15.02 12.85
CA ALA A 24 -5.88 -14.29 13.22
C ALA A 24 -4.61 -15.15 13.42
N ASP A 25 -4.72 -16.47 13.54
CA ASP A 25 -3.61 -17.39 13.84
C ASP A 25 -2.89 -17.90 12.58
N GLN A 26 -3.38 -17.55 11.39
CA GLN A 26 -2.78 -17.96 10.11
C GLN A 26 -1.66 -17.05 9.60
N GLY A 27 -1.33 -15.98 10.34
CA GLY A 27 -0.31 -15.00 9.93
C GLY A 27 -0.69 -14.22 8.67
N PHE A 28 0.11 -13.22 8.33
CA PHE A 28 -0.02 -12.48 7.07
C PHE A 28 1.08 -12.91 6.10
N ILE A 29 0.70 -13.14 4.84
CA ILE A 29 1.65 -13.27 3.73
C ILE A 29 1.90 -11.86 3.18
N ILE A 30 3.17 -11.44 3.13
CA ILE A 30 3.56 -10.10 2.66
C ILE A 30 4.26 -10.25 1.31
N ASP A 31 3.64 -9.70 0.27
CA ASP A 31 4.22 -9.65 -1.07
C ASP A 31 4.62 -8.23 -1.46
N THR A 32 5.80 -8.10 -2.07
CA THR A 32 6.28 -6.81 -2.60
C THR A 32 5.75 -6.58 -4.01
N LEU A 33 4.83 -5.64 -4.18
CA LEU A 33 4.24 -5.32 -5.50
C LEU A 33 5.13 -4.39 -6.34
N ALA A 34 5.81 -3.43 -5.70
CA ALA A 34 6.67 -2.48 -6.38
C ALA A 34 7.86 -2.08 -5.49
N ARG A 35 8.97 -1.71 -6.13
CA ARG A 35 10.21 -1.24 -5.49
C ARG A 35 10.62 0.11 -6.10
N ASP A 36 11.63 0.73 -5.49
CA ASP A 36 12.25 1.97 -5.97
C ASP A 36 11.27 3.15 -6.10
N LEU A 37 10.24 3.17 -5.24
CA LEU A 37 9.26 4.24 -5.14
C LEU A 37 9.82 5.43 -4.36
N VAL A 38 9.43 6.65 -4.74
CA VAL A 38 9.89 7.87 -4.08
C VAL A 38 8.83 8.41 -3.13
N VAL A 39 8.89 7.93 -1.87
CA VAL A 39 8.01 8.36 -0.77
C VAL A 39 6.53 8.29 -1.19
N PRO A 40 5.96 7.07 -1.37
CA PRO A 40 4.55 6.92 -1.70
C PRO A 40 3.65 7.38 -0.55
N TRP A 41 2.52 8.03 -0.86
CA TRP A 41 1.62 8.61 0.15
C TRP A 41 0.25 7.94 0.18
N GLN A 42 -0.49 8.01 -0.92
CA GLN A 42 -1.84 7.44 -1.00
C GLN A 42 -1.95 6.45 -2.16
N ILE A 43 -2.73 5.39 -1.95
CA ILE A 43 -3.15 4.42 -2.96
C ILE A 43 -4.66 4.52 -3.14
N VAL A 44 -5.14 4.42 -4.38
CA VAL A 44 -6.55 4.24 -4.73
C VAL A 44 -6.67 3.09 -5.73
N PHE A 45 -7.69 2.26 -5.55
CA PHE A 45 -8.01 1.15 -6.45
C PHE A 45 -9.01 1.61 -7.50
N LEU A 46 -8.76 1.25 -8.75
CA LEU A 46 -9.65 1.53 -9.87
C LEU A 46 -10.62 0.37 -10.09
N PRO A 47 -11.76 0.60 -10.78
CA PRO A 47 -12.73 -0.46 -11.11
C PRO A 47 -12.17 -1.61 -11.94
N ASP A 48 -11.04 -1.40 -12.64
CA ASP A 48 -10.35 -2.42 -13.44
C ASP A 48 -9.29 -3.20 -12.63
N ASN A 49 -9.33 -3.11 -11.29
CA ASN A 49 -8.36 -3.67 -10.35
C ASN A 49 -6.93 -3.09 -10.45
N SER A 50 -6.72 -2.03 -11.25
CA SER A 50 -5.46 -1.28 -11.21
C SER A 50 -5.35 -0.47 -9.93
N MET A 51 -4.12 -0.12 -9.56
CA MET A 51 -3.83 0.81 -8.46
C MET A 51 -3.21 2.08 -9.01
N LEU A 52 -3.76 3.23 -8.61
CA LEU A 52 -3.06 4.50 -8.71
C LEU A 52 -2.47 4.85 -7.35
N PHE A 53 -1.29 5.47 -7.36
CA PHE A 53 -0.71 5.98 -6.13
C PHE A 53 0.12 7.24 -6.33
N THR A 54 0.16 8.07 -5.29
CA THR A 54 0.91 9.32 -5.29
C THR A 54 2.33 9.10 -4.76
N GLU A 55 3.32 9.66 -5.44
CA GLU A 55 4.69 9.83 -4.94
C GLU A 55 4.90 11.30 -4.61
N ARG A 56 5.48 11.56 -3.44
CA ARG A 56 5.68 12.91 -2.88
C ARG A 56 6.26 13.94 -3.86
N PRO A 57 7.21 13.60 -4.77
CA PRO A 57 7.74 14.53 -5.78
C PRO A 57 6.77 14.98 -6.88
N GLY A 58 5.48 14.65 -6.79
CA GLY A 58 4.48 15.07 -7.78
C GLY A 58 4.13 14.02 -8.82
N ARG A 59 4.39 12.73 -8.57
CA ARG A 59 4.11 11.68 -9.56
C ARG A 59 2.87 10.91 -9.16
N VAL A 60 1.92 10.76 -10.09
CA VAL A 60 0.87 9.75 -10.00
C VAL A 60 1.36 8.53 -10.77
N ARG A 61 1.56 7.41 -10.07
CA ARG A 61 2.01 6.14 -10.62
C ARG A 61 0.83 5.19 -10.78
N ILE A 62 1.00 4.22 -11.67
CA ILE A 62 0.01 3.18 -11.93
C ILE A 62 0.67 1.80 -11.87
N TYR A 63 0.05 0.92 -11.11
CA TYR A 63 0.32 -0.51 -11.14
C TYR A 63 -0.88 -1.22 -11.74
N ARG A 64 -0.66 -1.99 -12.81
CA ARG A 64 -1.70 -2.64 -13.59
C ARG A 64 -1.16 -3.96 -14.12
N ASP A 65 -1.97 -5.01 -14.15
CA ASP A 65 -1.61 -6.33 -14.67
C ASP A 65 -0.34 -6.91 -14.01
N GLY A 66 -0.20 -6.77 -12.69
CA GLY A 66 0.93 -7.31 -11.94
C GLY A 66 2.26 -6.54 -12.11
N LYS A 67 2.24 -5.34 -12.72
CA LYS A 67 3.45 -4.55 -12.98
C LYS A 67 3.27 -3.06 -12.69
N LEU A 68 4.34 -2.46 -12.18
CA LEU A 68 4.48 -1.00 -12.14
C LEU A 68 4.78 -0.49 -13.54
N LEU A 69 3.97 0.43 -14.06
CA LEU A 69 4.27 1.02 -15.37
C LEU A 69 5.50 1.95 -15.28
N PRO A 70 6.36 1.95 -16.32
CA PRO A 70 7.62 2.69 -16.28
C PRO A 70 7.41 4.21 -16.27
N LYS A 71 6.35 4.70 -16.93
CA LYS A 71 6.00 6.12 -16.95
C LYS A 71 4.91 6.41 -15.90
N PRO A 72 4.98 7.56 -15.21
CA PRO A 72 3.87 8.02 -14.39
C PRO A 72 2.64 8.26 -15.26
N ALA A 73 1.46 8.05 -14.68
CA ALA A 73 0.19 8.39 -15.32
C ALA A 73 0.01 9.92 -15.40
N TYR A 74 0.53 10.64 -14.40
CA TYR A 74 0.51 12.10 -14.37
C TYR A 74 1.68 12.68 -13.58
N LEU A 75 2.11 13.90 -13.94
CA LEU A 75 3.11 14.69 -13.25
C LEU A 75 2.50 16.02 -12.84
N VAL A 76 2.47 16.29 -11.54
CA VAL A 76 2.09 17.59 -10.99
C VAL A 76 3.35 18.46 -10.90
N PRO A 77 3.43 19.60 -11.62
CA PRO A 77 4.58 20.49 -11.56
C PRO A 77 4.62 21.27 -10.25
N ASP A 78 5.77 21.92 -9.99
CA ASP A 78 5.96 22.92 -8.93
C ASP A 78 5.60 22.46 -7.51
N ILE A 79 5.75 21.16 -7.26
CA ILE A 79 5.49 20.57 -5.95
C ILE A 79 6.59 20.97 -4.96
N PRO A 80 6.25 21.69 -3.87
CA PRO A 80 7.22 21.98 -2.84
C PRO A 80 7.59 20.70 -2.09
N LEU A 81 8.89 20.52 -1.86
CA LEU A 81 9.45 19.38 -1.11
C LEU A 81 10.13 19.86 0.17
N ARG A 82 9.36 20.50 1.05
CA ARG A 82 9.81 20.96 2.37
C ARG A 82 8.94 20.36 3.47
N ASN A 83 9.56 19.85 4.54
CA ASN A 83 8.85 19.29 5.69
C ASN A 83 7.84 18.20 5.30
N LYS A 84 6.54 18.42 5.54
CA LYS A 84 5.42 17.51 5.21
C LYS A 84 4.74 17.86 3.88
N SER A 85 5.34 18.73 3.07
CA SER A 85 4.77 19.13 1.78
C SER A 85 5.08 18.12 0.67
N GLY A 86 4.23 18.10 -0.35
CA GLY A 86 4.37 17.26 -1.52
C GLY A 86 3.04 17.10 -2.26
N LEU A 87 3.00 16.12 -3.17
CA LEU A 87 1.77 15.49 -3.60
C LEU A 87 1.33 14.50 -2.51
N LEU A 88 0.12 14.69 -1.99
CA LEU A 88 -0.37 14.01 -0.80
C LEU A 88 -1.47 13.02 -1.19
N GLY A 89 -2.72 13.44 -1.00
CA GLY A 89 -3.88 12.59 -1.18
C GLY A 89 -4.41 12.57 -2.61
N MET A 90 -5.26 11.59 -2.88
CA MET A 90 -5.92 11.39 -4.16
C MET A 90 -7.26 10.67 -3.97
N CYS A 91 -8.28 11.01 -4.74
CA CYS A 91 -9.49 10.20 -4.84
C CYS A 91 -9.97 10.16 -6.28
N ILE A 92 -10.73 9.12 -6.61
CA ILE A 92 -11.41 9.01 -7.90
C ILE A 92 -12.85 9.43 -7.76
N HIS A 93 -13.43 9.95 -8.84
CA HIS A 93 -14.85 10.27 -8.87
C HIS A 93 -15.71 9.00 -8.65
N PRO A 94 -16.87 9.08 -7.96
CA PRO A 94 -17.74 7.92 -7.76
C PRO A 94 -18.16 7.21 -9.06
N ASP A 95 -18.41 7.99 -10.11
CA ASP A 95 -18.69 7.52 -11.48
C ASP A 95 -17.44 7.49 -12.38
N PHE A 96 -16.33 6.96 -11.86
CA PHE A 96 -15.04 6.93 -12.57
C PHE A 96 -15.12 6.20 -13.92
N THR A 97 -15.98 5.18 -14.03
CA THR A 97 -16.17 4.42 -15.28
C THR A 97 -16.69 5.27 -16.42
N ALA A 98 -17.49 6.32 -16.11
CA ALA A 98 -18.03 7.22 -17.13
C ALA A 98 -17.09 8.40 -17.42
N ASN A 99 -16.45 8.98 -16.40
CA ASN A 99 -15.78 10.28 -16.54
C ASN A 99 -14.26 10.29 -16.28
N GLN A 100 -13.72 9.22 -15.69
CA GLN A 100 -12.29 9.05 -15.42
C GLN A 100 -11.64 10.20 -14.62
N PHE A 101 -12.42 10.92 -13.80
CA PHE A 101 -11.88 12.01 -13.00
C PHE A 101 -11.10 11.53 -11.78
N VAL A 102 -9.92 12.12 -11.59
CA VAL A 102 -9.04 11.93 -10.43
C VAL A 102 -8.79 13.29 -9.80
N TYR A 103 -9.01 13.38 -8.49
CA TYR A 103 -8.75 14.57 -7.68
C TYR A 103 -7.50 14.33 -6.86
N VAL A 104 -6.62 15.32 -6.77
CA VAL A 104 -5.39 15.25 -5.98
C VAL A 104 -5.31 16.40 -4.99
N ALA A 105 -4.71 16.15 -3.84
CA ALA A 105 -4.40 17.14 -2.83
C ALA A 105 -2.88 17.33 -2.77
N ASN A 106 -2.41 18.55 -2.99
CA ASN A 106 -1.00 18.91 -2.90
C ASN A 106 -0.82 20.29 -2.26
N ASN A 107 0.38 20.51 -1.74
CA ASN A 107 0.79 21.86 -1.38
C ASN A 107 1.29 22.60 -2.63
N TYR A 108 1.18 23.92 -2.62
CA TYR A 108 1.77 24.80 -3.61
C TYR A 108 2.50 25.94 -2.89
N ILE A 109 3.51 26.51 -3.54
CA ILE A 109 4.13 27.75 -3.08
C ILE A 109 3.43 28.90 -3.78
N GLN A 110 2.84 29.79 -3.01
CA GLN A 110 2.37 31.07 -3.53
C GLN A 110 3.52 32.07 -3.51
N ILE A 111 4.06 32.39 -4.69
CA ILE A 111 4.95 33.54 -4.83
C ILE A 111 4.04 34.77 -4.86
N SER A 112 4.05 35.56 -3.79
CA SER A 112 3.20 36.73 -3.70
C SER A 112 3.61 37.78 -4.75
N LEU A 113 2.75 38.04 -5.73
CA LEU A 113 2.45 39.44 -6.04
C LEU A 113 1.60 39.94 -4.88
N ARG A 114 2.24 40.63 -3.95
CA ARG A 114 1.60 41.22 -2.78
C ARG A 114 0.45 42.09 -3.28
N TRP A 115 -0.79 41.75 -2.92
CA TRP A 115 -1.92 42.63 -3.21
C TRP A 115 -1.68 43.95 -2.46
N PRO A 116 -1.75 45.12 -3.13
CA PRO A 116 -1.50 46.38 -2.45
C PRO A 116 -2.59 46.55 -1.40
N ARG A 117 -2.18 46.56 -0.12
CA ARG A 117 -3.05 47.07 0.93
C ARG A 117 -3.05 48.58 0.77
N THR A 118 -4.14 49.13 0.23
CA THR A 118 -4.50 50.55 0.38
C THR A 118 -4.93 50.81 1.81
#